data_AF-A0A972UUM3-F1
#
_entry.id   AF-A0A972UUM3-F1
#
_cell.length_a   1.000
_cell.length_b   1.000
_cell.length_c   1.000
_cell.angle_alpha   90.00
_cell.angle_beta   90.00
_cell.angle_gamma   90.00
#
_symmetry.space_group_name_H-M   'P 1'
#
loop_
_entity.id
_entity.type
_entity.pdbx_description
1 polymer ?
#
loop_
_entity_poly.entity_id
_entity_poly.type
_entity_poly.pdbx_seq_one_letter_code
_entity_poly.pdbx_strand_id
1 'polypeptide(L)'
;VDTDGDGEPDYLDLDADGDNVPDYIEGHDANVDGIADILPFGQDRDGDGLDDAYDSFDMVFGYLDTNNAIGSNAPLQDFDFDLIRDWRDIDDDNDGYLTIDEDTNYDGDYSNDDIDLDGHPEYLDLNNECELFVPEGFSPDGNGINDYFKVFCIEGNPNAVMNIFDRDGHLLYRHDHYGNLEYWGSEDLAWWDGTSESRWVRNQGLLPPGNYIYVLELDGGREERGTVMISY
;
A
#
# COMPACT_ATOMS: atom_id res chain seq x y z
N VAL A 1 -28.76 -6.03 -12.88
CA VAL A 1 -28.22 -7.10 -12.02
C VAL A 1 -28.27 -6.52 -10.61
N ASP A 2 -27.96 -7.30 -9.59
CA ASP A 2 -27.93 -6.90 -8.17
C ASP A 2 -26.96 -7.90 -7.55
N THR A 3 -25.67 -7.55 -7.57
CA THR A 3 -24.56 -8.49 -7.34
C THR A 3 -24.40 -8.78 -5.85
N ASP A 4 -24.42 -7.76 -5.00
CA ASP A 4 -24.33 -7.88 -3.53
C ASP A 4 -25.66 -8.26 -2.85
N GLY A 5 -26.80 -8.05 -3.53
CA GLY A 5 -28.13 -8.40 -3.03
C GLY A 5 -28.72 -7.41 -2.03
N ASP A 6 -28.26 -6.15 -1.98
CA ASP A 6 -28.76 -5.12 -1.06
C ASP A 6 -30.11 -4.52 -1.50
N GLY A 7 -30.48 -4.73 -2.76
CA GLY A 7 -31.74 -4.29 -3.37
C GLY A 7 -31.63 -3.03 -4.24
N GLU A 8 -30.45 -2.44 -4.36
CA GLU A 8 -30.05 -1.48 -5.40
C GLU A 8 -29.49 -2.26 -6.60
N PRO A 9 -29.93 -1.98 -7.83
CA PRO A 9 -29.37 -2.68 -8.99
C PRO A 9 -28.02 -2.07 -9.40
N ASP A 10 -27.02 -2.89 -9.79
CA ASP A 10 -25.63 -2.47 -10.02
C ASP A 10 -25.45 -1.17 -10.84
N TYR A 11 -26.34 -0.87 -11.79
CA TYR A 11 -26.23 0.35 -12.62
C TYR A 11 -26.59 1.65 -11.87
N LEU A 12 -27.07 1.56 -10.63
CA LEU A 12 -27.35 2.68 -9.72
C LEU A 12 -26.51 2.59 -8.44
N ASP A 13 -25.89 1.44 -8.21
CA ASP A 13 -25.06 1.20 -7.06
C ASP A 13 -23.73 1.96 -7.20
N LEU A 14 -23.09 2.26 -6.08
CA LEU A 14 -21.77 2.88 -6.02
C LEU A 14 -20.67 1.88 -5.59
N ASP A 15 -21.07 0.68 -5.18
CA ASP A 15 -20.24 -0.44 -4.69
C ASP A 15 -21.05 -1.73 -4.92
N ALA A 16 -21.04 -2.23 -6.16
CA ALA A 16 -22.04 -3.18 -6.63
C ALA A 16 -21.85 -4.63 -6.14
N ASP A 17 -20.66 -5.04 -5.72
CA ASP A 17 -20.39 -6.32 -5.03
C ASP A 17 -20.29 -6.18 -3.50
N GLY A 18 -20.24 -4.95 -2.97
CA GLY A 18 -20.34 -4.66 -1.56
C GLY A 18 -19.06 -4.96 -0.78
N ASP A 19 -17.90 -4.85 -1.42
CA ASP A 19 -16.61 -5.12 -0.82
C ASP A 19 -15.95 -3.89 -0.17
N ASN A 20 -16.56 -2.71 -0.33
CA ASN A 20 -16.15 -1.37 0.14
C ASN A 20 -15.06 -0.66 -0.70
N VAL A 21 -14.68 -1.20 -1.85
CA VAL A 21 -14.05 -0.42 -2.91
C VAL A 21 -15.18 0.21 -3.76
N PRO A 22 -15.12 1.51 -4.09
CA PRO A 22 -16.16 2.11 -4.91
C PRO A 22 -16.01 1.75 -6.40
N ASP A 23 -17.13 1.45 -7.08
CA ASP A 23 -17.22 1.13 -8.52
C ASP A 23 -16.47 2.12 -9.43
N TYR A 24 -16.40 3.40 -9.03
CA TYR A 24 -15.73 4.43 -9.83
C TYR A 24 -14.19 4.30 -9.79
N ILE A 25 -13.62 3.63 -8.79
CA ILE A 25 -12.19 3.28 -8.71
C ILE A 25 -11.97 2.02 -9.53
N GLU A 26 -12.64 0.92 -9.20
CA GLU A 26 -12.49 -0.37 -9.87
C GLU A 26 -12.82 -0.30 -11.36
N GLY A 27 -13.82 0.49 -11.76
CA GLY A 27 -14.16 0.70 -13.15
C GLY A 27 -13.18 1.56 -13.95
N HIS A 28 -12.29 2.33 -13.29
CA HIS A 28 -11.55 3.43 -13.91
C HIS A 28 -10.13 3.66 -13.38
N ASP A 29 -9.42 2.66 -12.90
CA ASP A 29 -8.01 2.76 -12.48
C ASP A 29 -7.12 1.90 -13.40
N ALA A 30 -6.90 2.35 -14.64
CA ALA A 30 -6.25 1.53 -15.64
C ALA A 30 -4.75 1.26 -15.36
N ASN A 31 -4.16 2.01 -14.42
CA ASN A 31 -2.79 1.84 -13.96
C ASN A 31 -2.68 1.14 -12.61
N VAL A 32 -3.80 0.78 -12.00
CA VAL A 32 -3.88 -0.06 -10.80
C VAL A 32 -3.17 0.61 -9.61
N ASP A 33 -3.28 1.93 -9.45
CA ASP A 33 -2.63 2.65 -8.34
C ASP A 33 -3.58 3.07 -7.21
N GLY A 34 -4.78 2.46 -7.17
CA GLY A 34 -5.84 2.75 -6.20
C GLY A 34 -6.53 4.09 -6.46
N ILE A 35 -6.19 4.79 -7.55
CA ILE A 35 -6.72 6.12 -7.85
C ILE A 35 -7.39 6.10 -9.22
N ALA A 36 -8.70 6.31 -9.22
CA ALA A 36 -9.47 6.46 -10.46
C ALA A 36 -8.85 7.51 -11.41
N ASP A 37 -8.51 7.10 -12.64
CA ASP A 37 -8.06 7.94 -13.75
C ASP A 37 -9.07 9.02 -14.11
N ILE A 38 -10.36 8.71 -13.94
CA ILE A 38 -11.48 9.60 -14.27
C ILE A 38 -12.45 9.63 -13.08
N LEU A 39 -12.54 10.79 -12.43
CA LEU A 39 -13.53 11.03 -11.37
C LEU A 39 -14.92 11.32 -11.95
N PRO A 40 -15.99 10.92 -11.26
CA PRO A 40 -17.36 11.19 -11.69
C PRO A 40 -17.67 12.69 -11.62
N PHE A 41 -18.50 13.19 -12.54
CA PHE A 41 -18.97 14.57 -12.54
C PHE A 41 -20.16 14.80 -11.59
N GLY A 42 -20.77 13.74 -11.08
CA GLY A 42 -22.01 13.77 -10.31
C GLY A 42 -23.19 14.23 -11.15
N GLN A 43 -23.14 13.98 -12.46
CA GLN A 43 -24.15 14.39 -13.43
C GLN A 43 -24.46 13.20 -14.32
N ASP A 44 -25.73 12.90 -14.45
CA ASP A 44 -26.27 11.95 -15.42
C ASP A 44 -27.34 12.74 -16.20
N ARG A 45 -26.98 13.21 -17.40
CA ARG A 45 -27.81 14.18 -18.14
C ARG A 45 -29.06 13.53 -18.72
N ASP A 46 -28.97 12.29 -19.17
CA ASP A 46 -30.09 11.61 -19.83
C ASP A 46 -30.83 10.62 -18.92
N GLY A 47 -30.29 10.31 -17.73
CA GLY A 47 -30.96 9.59 -16.65
C GLY A 47 -30.89 8.08 -16.81
N ASP A 48 -29.86 7.56 -17.46
CA ASP A 48 -29.67 6.13 -17.75
C ASP A 48 -28.89 5.36 -16.66
N GLY A 49 -28.33 6.07 -15.67
CA GLY A 49 -27.53 5.54 -14.57
C GLY A 49 -26.01 5.69 -14.74
N LEU A 50 -25.52 6.05 -15.92
CA LEU A 50 -24.09 6.26 -16.17
C LEU A 50 -23.73 7.74 -16.01
N ASP A 51 -22.69 8.04 -15.23
CA ASP A 51 -22.23 9.43 -15.07
C ASP A 51 -21.68 9.99 -16.40
N ASP A 52 -21.97 11.26 -16.70
CA ASP A 52 -21.51 12.02 -17.87
C ASP A 52 -19.98 11.98 -18.06
N ALA A 53 -19.19 11.71 -17.01
CA ALA A 53 -17.74 11.53 -17.10
C ALA A 53 -17.36 10.25 -17.89
N TYR A 54 -18.25 9.26 -17.88
CA TYR A 54 -18.07 7.92 -18.43
C TYR A 54 -18.97 7.68 -19.64
N ASP A 55 -20.12 8.35 -19.69
CA ASP A 55 -21.10 8.21 -20.76
C ASP A 55 -20.62 8.85 -22.08
N SER A 56 -20.50 8.01 -23.10
CA SER A 56 -20.14 8.41 -24.46
C SER A 56 -21.36 8.71 -25.34
N PHE A 57 -22.59 8.51 -24.84
CA PHE A 57 -23.85 8.58 -25.59
C PHE A 57 -25.00 9.30 -24.86
N ASP A 58 -24.80 10.56 -24.49
CA ASP A 58 -25.83 11.43 -23.93
C ASP A 58 -27.02 11.70 -24.89
N MET A 59 -28.12 10.95 -24.73
CA MET A 59 -29.32 11.01 -25.59
C MET A 59 -30.39 11.99 -25.07
N VAL A 60 -30.05 13.28 -24.99
CA VAL A 60 -30.93 14.39 -24.54
C VAL A 60 -32.32 14.48 -25.24
N PHE A 61 -32.52 13.87 -26.42
CA PHE A 61 -33.69 14.15 -27.29
C PHE A 61 -34.63 12.99 -27.64
N GLY A 62 -34.53 11.81 -27.01
CA GLY A 62 -35.56 10.79 -27.29
C GLY A 62 -35.44 9.50 -26.52
N TYR A 63 -36.35 9.33 -25.55
CA TYR A 63 -36.53 8.13 -24.71
C TYR A 63 -35.29 7.76 -23.89
N LEU A 64 -35.47 7.63 -22.56
CA LEU A 64 -34.55 6.91 -21.68
C LEU A 64 -34.31 5.53 -22.32
N ASP A 65 -33.19 5.36 -23.00
CA ASP A 65 -32.77 4.04 -23.46
C ASP A 65 -31.97 3.45 -22.32
N THR A 66 -32.63 2.90 -21.30
CA THR A 66 -31.97 2.23 -20.17
C THR A 66 -31.06 1.05 -20.57
N ASN A 67 -30.83 0.83 -21.87
CA ASN A 67 -29.92 -0.17 -22.42
C ASN A 67 -28.59 0.44 -22.93
N ASN A 68 -28.37 1.77 -22.87
CA ASN A 68 -27.07 2.38 -23.18
C ASN A 68 -26.16 2.57 -21.96
N ALA A 69 -26.49 2.01 -20.78
CA ALA A 69 -25.56 1.90 -19.64
C ALA A 69 -24.22 1.21 -19.98
N ILE A 70 -24.12 0.56 -21.14
CA ILE A 70 -22.89 -0.03 -21.73
C ILE A 70 -22.15 0.92 -22.68
N GLY A 71 -22.62 2.16 -22.85
CA GLY A 71 -22.07 3.21 -23.68
C GLY A 71 -20.90 3.92 -23.02
N SER A 72 -19.99 3.19 -22.40
CA SER A 72 -18.84 3.76 -21.70
C SER A 72 -17.57 3.69 -22.53
N ASN A 73 -16.71 4.70 -22.41
CA ASN A 73 -15.33 4.66 -22.89
C ASN A 73 -14.34 4.20 -21.80
N ALA A 74 -14.85 3.75 -20.65
CA ALA A 74 -14.05 3.24 -19.54
C ALA A 74 -13.19 2.06 -19.98
N PRO A 75 -11.93 1.99 -19.52
CA PRO A 75 -11.18 0.75 -19.47
C PRO A 75 -11.80 -0.11 -18.36
N LEU A 76 -12.98 -0.68 -18.61
CA LEU A 76 -13.63 -1.58 -17.66
C LEU A 76 -12.59 -2.61 -17.21
N GLN A 77 -12.25 -2.64 -15.93
CA GLN A 77 -11.22 -3.54 -15.40
C GLN A 77 -11.77 -4.97 -15.20
N ASP A 78 -10.85 -5.91 -15.00
CA ASP A 78 -11.00 -7.37 -14.94
C ASP A 78 -9.58 -7.87 -14.62
N PHE A 79 -9.13 -7.60 -13.39
CA PHE A 79 -7.72 -7.68 -13.00
C PHE A 79 -7.19 -9.12 -13.03
N ASP A 80 -7.96 -10.08 -12.52
CA ASP A 80 -7.63 -11.51 -12.52
C ASP A 80 -7.92 -12.23 -13.87
N PHE A 81 -8.64 -11.57 -14.78
CA PHE A 81 -9.09 -12.09 -16.09
C PHE A 81 -10.07 -13.26 -16.03
N ASP A 82 -10.91 -13.35 -15.00
CA ASP A 82 -11.92 -14.41 -14.87
C ASP A 82 -13.23 -14.14 -15.65
N LEU A 83 -13.34 -12.94 -16.25
CA LEU A 83 -14.48 -12.41 -17.02
C LEU A 83 -15.61 -11.80 -16.19
N ILE A 84 -15.44 -11.71 -14.88
CA ILE A 84 -16.16 -10.79 -14.01
C ILE A 84 -15.46 -9.43 -14.14
N ARG A 85 -16.12 -8.37 -13.70
CA ARG A 85 -15.52 -7.04 -13.69
C ARG A 85 -15.25 -6.74 -12.24
N ASP A 86 -14.13 -6.09 -11.94
CA ASP A 86 -13.69 -5.78 -10.57
C ASP A 86 -14.86 -5.24 -9.72
N TRP A 87 -15.60 -4.21 -10.18
CA TRP A 87 -16.85 -3.69 -9.57
C TRP A 87 -18.05 -4.67 -9.43
N ARG A 88 -17.88 -5.97 -9.72
CA ARG A 88 -18.83 -7.06 -9.43
C ARG A 88 -18.12 -8.32 -8.94
N ASP A 89 -16.86 -8.23 -8.58
CA ASP A 89 -16.05 -9.30 -8.07
C ASP A 89 -15.75 -9.03 -6.60
N ILE A 90 -15.79 -10.07 -5.78
CA ILE A 90 -15.54 -9.91 -4.32
C ILE A 90 -14.09 -10.24 -3.96
N ASP A 91 -13.29 -10.56 -4.97
CA ASP A 91 -11.94 -11.10 -4.91
C ASP A 91 -11.26 -10.71 -6.23
N ASP A 92 -10.99 -9.40 -6.37
CA ASP A 92 -10.57 -8.72 -7.60
C ASP A 92 -9.32 -9.31 -8.24
N ASP A 93 -8.42 -9.84 -7.42
CA ASP A 93 -7.18 -10.47 -7.85
C ASP A 93 -7.17 -11.99 -7.74
N ASN A 94 -8.16 -12.60 -7.08
CA ASN A 94 -8.33 -14.03 -6.94
C ASN A 94 -7.13 -14.71 -6.26
N ASP A 95 -6.49 -13.99 -5.35
CA ASP A 95 -5.39 -14.51 -4.55
C ASP A 95 -5.89 -15.40 -3.38
N GLY A 96 -7.20 -15.32 -3.08
CA GLY A 96 -7.92 -16.11 -2.10
C GLY A 96 -8.20 -15.40 -0.78
N TYR A 97 -7.85 -14.12 -0.65
CA TYR A 97 -8.45 -13.18 0.29
C TYR A 97 -9.56 -12.40 -0.41
N LEU A 98 -10.64 -12.10 0.30
CA LEU A 98 -11.69 -11.26 -0.30
C LEU A 98 -11.26 -9.81 -0.18
N THR A 99 -11.54 -8.97 -1.17
CA THR A 99 -11.24 -7.53 -1.15
C THR A 99 -11.66 -6.87 0.17
N ILE A 100 -12.85 -7.21 0.69
CA ILE A 100 -13.37 -6.70 1.96
C ILE A 100 -12.49 -7.01 3.20
N ASP A 101 -11.65 -8.04 3.13
CA ASP A 101 -10.73 -8.47 4.19
C ASP A 101 -9.33 -7.83 4.07
N GLU A 102 -9.10 -6.98 3.07
CA GLU A 102 -7.79 -6.41 2.70
C GLU A 102 -7.57 -4.96 3.13
N ASP A 103 -8.41 -4.44 4.04
CA ASP A 103 -8.15 -3.21 4.79
C ASP A 103 -7.05 -3.49 5.84
N THR A 104 -5.78 -3.44 5.42
CA THR A 104 -4.63 -3.87 6.22
C THR A 104 -4.39 -2.96 7.42
N ASN A 105 -4.83 -1.70 7.33
CA ASN A 105 -4.63 -0.70 8.38
C ASN A 105 -5.89 -0.42 9.24
N TYR A 106 -7.06 -0.92 8.83
CA TYR A 106 -8.38 -0.77 9.46
C TYR A 106 -8.93 0.68 9.46
N ASP A 107 -8.60 1.49 8.45
CA ASP A 107 -9.15 2.84 8.30
C ASP A 107 -10.38 2.92 7.37
N GLY A 108 -10.68 1.81 6.67
CA GLY A 108 -11.79 1.68 5.73
C GLY A 108 -11.52 2.30 4.36
N ASP A 109 -10.25 2.54 4.00
CA ASP A 109 -9.82 2.99 2.68
C ASP A 109 -8.86 1.97 2.04
N TYR A 110 -9.45 0.91 1.51
CA TYR A 110 -8.79 -0.19 0.79
C TYR A 110 -7.91 0.29 -0.39
N SER A 111 -8.23 1.46 -0.97
CA SER A 111 -7.53 2.00 -2.13
C SER A 111 -6.13 2.53 -1.84
N ASN A 112 -5.76 2.65 -0.56
CA ASN A 112 -4.46 3.20 -0.14
C ASN A 112 -3.56 2.20 0.60
N ASP A 113 -4.07 0.98 0.80
CA ASP A 113 -3.39 -0.10 1.50
C ASP A 113 -2.45 -0.78 0.52
N ASP A 114 -1.16 -0.50 0.68
CA ASP A 114 -0.03 -0.96 -0.14
C ASP A 114 1.12 -1.35 0.81
N ILE A 115 1.16 -2.62 1.17
CA ILE A 115 1.94 -3.20 2.24
C ILE A 115 3.41 -3.35 1.82
N ASP A 116 3.67 -3.60 0.54
CA ASP A 116 5.00 -3.81 -0.03
C ASP A 116 5.59 -2.56 -0.71
N LEU A 117 4.78 -1.51 -0.85
CA LEU A 117 5.10 -0.20 -1.42
C LEU A 117 5.49 -0.24 -2.90
N ASP A 118 4.95 -1.19 -3.66
CA ASP A 118 5.16 -1.30 -5.10
C ASP A 118 4.23 -0.37 -5.92
N GLY A 119 3.22 0.22 -5.26
CA GLY A 119 2.27 1.16 -5.81
C GLY A 119 0.96 0.54 -6.27
N HIS A 120 0.73 -0.73 -6.01
CA HIS A 120 -0.55 -1.42 -6.21
C HIS A 120 -1.23 -1.63 -4.85
N PRO A 121 -2.53 -1.33 -4.72
CA PRO A 121 -3.25 -1.62 -3.48
C PRO A 121 -3.46 -3.14 -3.33
N GLU A 122 -3.59 -3.61 -2.08
CA GLU A 122 -3.71 -5.04 -1.75
C GLU A 122 -4.77 -5.77 -2.59
N TYR A 123 -5.97 -5.19 -2.74
CA TYR A 123 -7.07 -5.81 -3.50
C TYR A 123 -6.81 -5.94 -5.01
N LEU A 124 -5.74 -5.31 -5.52
CA LEU A 124 -5.25 -5.46 -6.88
C LEU A 124 -3.80 -5.93 -6.90
N ASP A 125 -3.39 -6.73 -5.91
CA ASP A 125 -2.04 -7.30 -5.82
C ASP A 125 -2.02 -8.80 -5.49
N LEU A 126 -1.84 -9.59 -6.56
CA LEU A 126 -1.63 -11.04 -6.51
C LEU A 126 -0.53 -11.50 -5.53
N ASN A 127 0.40 -10.62 -5.17
CA ASN A 127 1.44 -10.87 -4.19
C ASN A 127 1.19 -10.10 -2.89
N ASN A 128 0.28 -10.61 -2.08
CA ASN A 128 0.16 -10.30 -0.65
C ASN A 128 1.43 -10.62 0.22
N GLU A 129 2.59 -10.83 -0.40
CA GLU A 129 3.89 -10.98 0.25
C GLU A 129 4.56 -9.60 0.44
N CYS A 130 4.28 -8.94 1.57
CA CYS A 130 5.08 -7.83 2.09
C CYS A 130 6.60 -8.08 1.90
N GLU A 131 7.22 -7.50 0.88
CA GLU A 131 8.65 -7.71 0.59
C GLU A 131 9.48 -6.89 1.58
N LEU A 132 10.46 -7.55 2.22
CA LEU A 132 11.37 -6.88 3.15
C LEU A 132 12.15 -5.73 2.47
N PHE A 133 11.69 -4.50 2.69
CA PHE A 133 12.33 -3.30 2.18
C PHE A 133 13.20 -2.60 3.24
N VAL A 134 14.50 -2.48 2.94
CA VAL A 134 15.47 -1.76 3.77
C VAL A 134 15.84 -0.44 3.08
N PRO A 135 15.50 0.74 3.66
CA PRO A 135 15.79 2.02 3.02
C PRO A 135 17.29 2.27 2.84
N GLU A 136 17.64 3.14 1.89
CA GLU A 136 19.04 3.54 1.68
C GLU A 136 19.46 4.76 2.53
N GLY A 137 18.54 5.37 3.29
CA GLY A 137 18.85 6.51 4.14
C GLY A 137 17.69 7.00 4.99
N PHE A 138 18.03 7.81 5.99
CA PHE A 138 17.07 8.45 6.90
C PHE A 138 17.66 9.75 7.49
N SER A 139 16.83 10.55 8.15
CA SER A 139 17.18 11.88 8.65
C SER A 139 16.81 12.06 10.12
N PRO A 140 17.68 11.65 11.08
CA PRO A 140 17.41 11.78 12.52
C PRO A 140 17.57 13.22 13.05
N ASP A 141 16.80 14.17 12.51
CA ASP A 141 16.85 15.59 12.87
C ASP A 141 15.79 16.02 13.92
N GLY A 142 14.89 15.10 14.27
CA GLY A 142 13.83 15.26 15.27
C GLY A 142 12.62 16.02 14.77
N ASN A 143 12.41 16.10 13.44
CA ASN A 143 11.29 16.83 12.85
C ASN A 143 10.00 15.98 12.69
N GLY A 144 10.05 14.70 13.02
CA GLY A 144 8.96 13.73 12.91
C GLY A 144 8.93 12.95 11.59
N ILE A 145 9.83 13.23 10.64
CA ILE A 145 9.87 12.65 9.29
C ILE A 145 11.19 11.89 9.13
N ASN A 146 11.11 10.58 8.91
CA ASN A 146 12.28 9.72 8.69
C ASN A 146 13.34 9.84 9.80
N ASP A 147 12.92 10.06 11.04
CA ASP A 147 13.82 10.19 12.20
C ASP A 147 14.49 8.87 12.60
N TYR A 148 13.92 7.75 12.13
CA TYR A 148 14.38 6.41 12.45
C TYR A 148 14.66 5.62 11.18
N PHE A 149 15.63 4.72 11.27
CA PHE A 149 15.91 3.77 10.20
C PHE A 149 14.93 2.59 10.26
N LYS A 150 13.72 2.80 9.74
CA LYS A 150 12.65 1.80 9.70
C LYS A 150 12.85 0.83 8.55
N VAL A 151 12.76 -0.47 8.83
CA VAL A 151 12.75 -1.54 7.81
C VAL A 151 11.31 -1.99 7.67
N PHE A 152 10.79 -1.94 6.46
CA PHE A 152 9.40 -2.30 6.18
C PHE A 152 9.30 -3.82 6.01
N CYS A 153 8.13 -4.39 6.32
CA CYS A 153 7.88 -5.84 6.24
C CYS A 153 8.81 -6.70 7.12
N ILE A 154 9.23 -6.19 8.28
CA ILE A 154 10.12 -6.92 9.21
C ILE A 154 9.33 -7.80 10.20
N GLU A 155 8.00 -7.68 10.26
CA GLU A 155 7.10 -8.30 11.22
C GLU A 155 7.20 -9.84 11.19
N GLY A 156 7.45 -10.42 10.01
CA GLY A 156 7.73 -11.85 9.85
C GLY A 156 9.05 -12.34 10.47
N ASN A 157 9.89 -11.42 10.96
CA ASN A 157 11.21 -11.68 11.55
C ASN A 157 11.31 -11.11 12.98
N PRO A 158 10.50 -11.60 13.94
CA PRO A 158 10.41 -11.02 15.28
C PRO A 158 11.72 -11.06 16.07
N ASN A 159 12.69 -11.90 15.70
CA ASN A 159 14.01 -11.98 16.34
C ASN A 159 15.13 -11.34 15.50
N ALA A 160 14.78 -10.50 14.52
CA ALA A 160 15.75 -9.83 13.66
C ALA A 160 16.81 -9.06 14.46
N VAL A 161 18.05 -9.06 13.98
CA VAL A 161 19.18 -8.36 14.62
C VAL A 161 19.80 -7.39 13.62
N MET A 162 19.78 -6.10 13.97
CA MET A 162 20.45 -5.06 13.19
C MET A 162 21.86 -4.83 13.72
N ASN A 163 22.85 -4.86 12.83
CA ASN A 163 24.22 -4.46 13.12
C ASN A 163 24.63 -3.33 12.17
N ILE A 164 25.13 -2.21 12.71
CA ILE A 164 25.65 -1.09 11.91
C ILE A 164 27.15 -0.94 12.13
N PHE A 165 27.86 -0.70 11.03
CA PHE A 165 29.31 -0.56 10.99
C PHE A 165 29.73 0.76 10.34
N ASP A 166 30.90 1.25 10.75
CA ASP A 166 31.62 2.27 9.99
C ASP A 166 32.21 1.67 8.69
N ARG A 167 32.80 2.54 7.86
CA ARG A 167 33.42 2.16 6.58
C ARG A 167 34.67 1.27 6.74
N ASP A 168 35.26 1.25 7.93
CA ASP A 168 36.42 0.44 8.26
C ASP A 168 36.01 -0.93 8.87
N GLY A 169 34.70 -1.16 9.08
CA GLY A 169 34.14 -2.40 9.60
C GLY A 169 34.05 -2.47 11.13
N HIS A 170 34.19 -1.35 11.85
CA HIS A 170 33.96 -1.33 13.29
C HIS A 170 32.47 -1.29 13.60
N LEU A 171 32.01 -2.15 14.51
CA LEU A 171 30.64 -2.16 14.99
C LEU A 171 30.34 -0.87 15.77
N LEU A 172 29.33 -0.14 15.31
CA LEU A 172 28.84 1.11 15.88
C LEU A 172 27.57 0.93 16.70
N TYR A 173 26.68 0.04 16.25
CA TYR A 173 25.36 -0.20 16.83
C TYR A 173 24.99 -1.67 16.61
N ARG A 174 24.33 -2.26 17.60
CA ARG A 174 23.71 -3.58 17.50
C ARG A 174 22.38 -3.55 18.24
N HIS A 175 21.34 -4.12 17.65
CA HIS A 175 20.02 -4.17 18.27
C HIS A 175 19.30 -5.47 17.95
N ASP A 176 18.81 -6.14 18.97
CA ASP A 176 18.09 -7.42 18.86
C ASP A 176 16.57 -7.17 18.83
N HIS A 177 15.79 -8.05 18.19
CA HIS A 177 14.35 -7.84 17.92
C HIS A 177 14.09 -6.50 17.19
N TYR A 178 14.94 -6.19 16.21
CA TYR A 178 14.90 -4.92 15.49
C TYR A 178 13.53 -4.70 14.84
N GLY A 179 12.94 -3.51 15.04
CA GLY A 179 11.63 -3.17 14.48
C GLY A 179 10.42 -3.81 15.16
N ASN A 180 10.61 -4.74 16.10
CA ASN A 180 9.50 -5.42 16.76
C ASN A 180 8.82 -4.51 17.81
N LEU A 181 7.73 -3.85 17.39
CA LEU A 181 6.96 -2.95 18.27
C LEU A 181 6.23 -3.67 19.39
N GLU A 182 5.82 -4.92 19.21
CA GLU A 182 5.21 -5.72 20.28
C GLU A 182 6.22 -5.99 21.42
N TYR A 183 7.48 -6.23 21.05
CA TYR A 183 8.57 -6.46 22.00
C TYR A 183 9.06 -5.17 22.68
N TRP A 184 9.29 -4.12 21.88
CA TRP A 184 9.90 -2.86 22.37
C TRP A 184 8.88 -1.85 22.91
N GLY A 185 7.63 -1.92 22.47
CA GLY A 185 6.51 -1.10 22.95
C GLY A 185 6.45 0.32 22.37
N SER A 186 7.48 0.80 21.68
CA SER A 186 7.48 2.09 21.00
C SER A 186 8.54 2.18 19.90
N GLU A 187 8.34 3.10 18.94
CA GLU A 187 9.25 3.28 17.81
C GLU A 187 10.66 3.72 18.20
N ASP A 188 10.78 4.60 19.20
CA ASP A 188 12.06 5.12 19.69
C ASP A 188 12.93 4.04 20.36
N LEU A 189 12.33 2.91 20.71
CA LEU A 189 13.02 1.75 21.24
C LEU A 189 13.22 0.64 20.21
N ALA A 190 12.34 0.53 19.21
CA ALA A 190 12.41 -0.54 18.20
C ALA A 190 13.41 -0.24 17.07
N TRP A 191 13.58 1.04 16.74
CA TRP A 191 14.32 1.48 15.55
C TRP A 191 15.58 2.27 15.88
N TRP A 192 16.53 2.24 14.96
CA TRP A 192 17.77 2.98 15.11
C TRP A 192 17.61 4.47 14.77
N ASP A 193 18.09 5.34 15.66
CA ASP A 193 18.01 6.80 15.58
C ASP A 193 19.32 7.46 15.10
N GLY A 194 20.25 6.67 14.56
CA GLY A 194 21.55 7.16 14.11
C GLY A 194 22.58 7.35 15.23
N THR A 195 22.32 6.87 16.44
CA THR A 195 23.30 6.91 17.54
C THR A 195 24.29 5.73 17.50
N SER A 196 25.44 5.90 18.14
CA SER A 196 26.40 4.81 18.36
C SER A 196 26.44 4.35 19.82
N GLU A 197 26.43 3.03 20.01
CA GLU A 197 26.66 2.37 21.31
C GLU A 197 28.12 1.96 21.52
N SER A 198 28.96 2.14 20.51
CA SER A 198 30.34 1.67 20.53
C SER A 198 31.17 2.41 21.59
N ARG A 199 31.67 1.64 22.57
CA ARG A 199 32.55 2.15 23.63
C ARG A 199 33.88 2.72 23.11
N TRP A 200 34.23 2.46 21.85
CA TRP A 200 35.44 2.95 21.19
C TRP A 200 35.27 4.35 20.58
N VAL A 201 34.03 4.75 20.31
CA VAL A 201 33.69 6.08 19.79
C VAL A 201 33.47 7.00 21.00
N ARG A 202 34.31 8.04 21.14
CA ARG A 202 34.37 8.91 22.34
C ARG A 202 33.12 9.76 22.60
N ASN A 203 32.15 9.75 21.70
CA ASN A 203 30.84 10.38 21.86
C ASN A 203 29.78 9.28 21.75
N GLN A 204 29.18 8.89 22.87
CA GLN A 204 27.86 8.26 22.85
C GLN A 204 26.89 9.35 22.36
N GLY A 205 26.36 9.20 21.15
CA GLY A 205 25.52 10.20 20.51
C GLY A 205 25.36 9.98 19.01
N LEU A 206 24.71 10.95 18.36
CA LEU A 206 24.43 10.96 16.92
C LEU A 206 25.73 10.85 16.10
N LEU A 207 25.70 9.93 15.14
CA LEU A 207 26.78 9.73 14.18
C LEU A 207 26.87 10.89 13.17
N PRO A 208 28.04 11.22 12.62
CA PRO A 208 28.13 12.27 11.61
C PRO A 208 27.38 11.87 10.32
N PRO A 209 26.89 12.84 9.51
CA PRO A 209 26.34 12.54 8.19
C PRO A 209 27.32 11.73 7.34
N GLY A 210 26.80 10.74 6.63
CA GLY A 210 27.59 9.86 5.78
C GLY A 210 26.99 8.47 5.61
N ASN A 211 27.73 7.62 4.89
CA ASN A 211 27.32 6.25 4.61
C ASN A 211 27.88 5.29 5.66
N TYR A 212 27.00 4.45 6.16
CA TYR A 212 27.26 3.36 7.09
C TYR A 212 26.91 2.04 6.41
N ILE A 213 27.44 0.94 6.93
CA ILE A 213 27.17 -0.40 6.41
C ILE A 213 26.24 -1.08 7.42
N TYR A 214 25.16 -1.69 6.94
CA TYR A 214 24.29 -2.50 7.79
C TYR A 214 24.42 -3.99 7.45
N VAL A 215 24.21 -4.82 8.46
CA VAL A 215 23.94 -6.25 8.34
C VAL A 215 22.70 -6.55 9.17
N LEU A 216 21.61 -6.88 8.49
CA LEU A 216 20.35 -7.28 9.09
C LEU A 216 20.25 -8.80 9.06
N GLU A 217 20.35 -9.41 10.22
CA GLU A 217 20.16 -10.86 10.41
C GLU A 217 18.67 -11.12 10.64
N LEU A 218 18.07 -11.97 9.82
CA LEU A 218 16.64 -12.30 9.86
C LEU A 218 16.40 -13.67 10.47
N ASP A 219 15.14 -13.96 10.77
CA ASP A 219 14.73 -15.27 11.27
C ASP A 219 15.03 -16.34 10.20
N GLY A 220 15.35 -17.56 10.63
CA GLY A 220 15.76 -18.63 9.73
C GLY A 220 17.18 -18.50 9.14
N GLY A 221 17.93 -17.45 9.50
CA GLY A 221 19.34 -17.28 9.14
C GLY A 221 19.58 -16.64 7.77
N ARG A 222 18.56 -15.99 7.19
CA ARG A 222 18.75 -15.05 6.08
C ARG A 222 19.51 -13.82 6.59
N GLU A 223 20.24 -13.16 5.70
CA GLU A 223 20.93 -11.91 6.00
C GLU A 223 20.77 -10.94 4.83
N GLU A 224 20.39 -9.70 5.14
CA GLU A 224 20.43 -8.58 4.20
C GLU A 224 21.59 -7.65 4.54
N ARG A 225 22.26 -7.14 3.51
CA ARG A 225 23.45 -6.30 3.67
C ARG A 225 23.43 -5.17 2.67
N GLY A 226 23.74 -3.97 3.14
CA GLY A 226 23.75 -2.80 2.27
C GLY A 226 24.41 -1.60 2.93
N THR A 227 24.07 -0.43 2.42
CA THR A 227 24.52 0.84 2.98
C THR A 227 23.33 1.71 3.34
N VAL A 228 23.47 2.46 4.43
CA VAL A 228 22.49 3.44 4.87
C VAL A 228 23.18 4.81 4.99
N MET A 229 22.57 5.83 4.42
CA MET A 229 23.00 7.21 4.51
C MET A 229 22.30 7.92 5.65
N ILE A 230 23.07 8.57 6.52
CA ILE A 230 22.55 9.52 7.52
C ILE A 230 22.68 10.95 6.96
N SER A 231 21.60 11.71 7.02
CA SER A 231 21.56 13.16 6.79
C SER A 231 20.87 13.87 7.96
N TYR A 232 21.10 15.18 8.15
CA TYR A 232 20.38 16.04 9.09
C TYR A 232 19.92 17.31 8.38
#